data_AF-A0AAD7FM40-F1
#
_entry.id   AF-A0AAD7FM40-F1
#
_cell.length_a   1.000
_cell.length_b   1.000
_cell.length_c   1.000
_cell.angle_alpha   90.00
_cell.angle_beta   90.00
_cell.angle_gamma   90.00
#
_symmetry.space_group_name_H-M   'P 1'
#
loop_
_entity.id
_entity.type
_entity.pdbx_description
1 polymer ?
#
loop_
_entity_poly.entity_id
_entity_poly.type
_entity_poly.pdbx_seq_one_letter_code
_entity_poly.pdbx_strand_id
1 'polypeptide(L)'
;MAAIGKKQALAVAPDITTAKAVVLRGPSRGKAGGYKAPDFTVWVRNRIEGIRAHLALYTNPNSTTYRRWAESARQAAIAMGRDGEHCGRILASLSRAYIKDRKVLPINPYGGWKESMLADEELANEIRKYLQELGKFITAEKLVEFLAREDIMEKHGIETKISLSTARNYLNELGYRFRVEKKGQYSDGHEREDIVYYRDEVYLPALKGFQDRSFVFEPDGSVITLSLPARVRRTVIWYHDESIFYAHDRRQNYWYHKDAPVTPYRKGEGVSFMVADYFSADFGWLRTQDGEPAAR
;
A
#
# COMPACT_ATOMS: atom_id res chain seq x y z
N MET A 1 16.19 19.90 -44.67
CA MET A 1 15.82 18.47 -44.49
C MET A 1 14.41 18.27 -45.01
N ALA A 2 14.24 17.37 -45.99
CA ALA A 2 13.12 17.32 -46.93
C ALA A 2 11.73 17.25 -46.27
N ALA A 3 10.81 18.09 -46.74
CA ALA A 3 9.40 18.03 -46.42
C ALA A 3 8.83 16.71 -46.93
N ILE A 4 8.53 15.77 -46.02
CA ILE A 4 7.70 14.60 -46.32
C ILE A 4 6.36 15.14 -46.82
N GLY A 5 6.17 15.09 -48.14
CA GLY A 5 5.04 15.70 -48.82
C GLY A 5 3.73 15.05 -48.43
N LYS A 6 2.65 15.84 -48.39
CA LYS A 6 1.26 15.39 -48.10
C LYS A 6 0.87 14.12 -48.89
N LYS A 7 1.46 13.88 -50.07
CA LYS A 7 1.29 12.67 -50.88
C LYS A 7 1.81 11.38 -50.22
N GLN A 8 2.95 11.43 -49.51
CA GLN A 8 3.54 10.26 -48.85
C GLN A 8 2.75 9.86 -47.59
N ALA A 9 2.15 10.84 -46.89
CA ALA A 9 1.27 10.57 -45.76
C ALA A 9 0.00 9.80 -46.17
N LEU A 10 -0.56 10.08 -47.35
CA LEU A 10 -1.78 9.42 -47.83
C LEU A 10 -1.56 7.92 -48.15
N ALA A 11 -0.39 7.55 -48.66
CA ALA A 11 -0.08 6.17 -49.04
C ALA A 11 0.16 5.27 -47.81
N VAL A 12 0.68 5.84 -46.71
CA VAL A 12 1.13 5.09 -45.53
C VAL A 12 0.12 5.16 -44.37
N ALA A 13 -0.79 6.13 -44.35
CA ALA A 13 -1.74 6.34 -43.26
C ALA A 13 -2.78 5.21 -43.02
N PRO A 14 -3.26 4.44 -44.02
CA PRO A 14 -4.11 3.27 -43.77
C PRO A 14 -3.37 2.17 -43.00
N ASP A 15 -2.13 1.87 -43.40
CA ASP A 15 -1.21 0.97 -42.70
C ASP A 15 -0.95 1.45 -41.26
N ILE A 16 -0.72 2.76 -41.08
CA ILE A 16 -0.50 3.35 -39.75
C ILE A 16 -1.73 3.20 -38.83
N THR A 17 -2.94 3.35 -39.37
CA THR A 17 -4.16 3.23 -38.57
C THR A 17 -4.30 1.79 -38.02
N THR A 18 -3.94 0.80 -38.84
CA THR A 18 -3.90 -0.62 -38.46
C THR A 18 -2.77 -0.92 -37.49
N ALA A 19 -1.56 -0.42 -37.73
CA ALA A 19 -0.41 -0.57 -36.83
C ALA A 19 -0.67 0.01 -35.43
N LYS A 20 -1.36 1.15 -35.31
CA LYS A 20 -1.75 1.72 -34.01
C LYS A 20 -2.80 0.90 -33.29
N ALA A 21 -3.73 0.26 -34.01
CA ALA A 21 -4.66 -0.66 -33.39
C ALA A 21 -3.92 -1.84 -32.75
N VAL A 22 -2.76 -2.24 -33.28
CA VAL A 22 -1.89 -3.26 -32.66
C VAL A 22 -1.17 -2.71 -31.42
N VAL A 23 -0.56 -1.52 -31.52
CA VAL A 23 0.12 -0.87 -30.37
C VAL A 23 -0.82 -0.60 -29.20
N LEU A 24 -2.05 -0.14 -29.47
CA LEU A 24 -3.08 0.11 -28.46
C LEU A 24 -3.66 -1.17 -27.85
N ARG A 25 -3.63 -2.30 -28.59
CA ARG A 25 -4.09 -3.60 -28.09
C ARG A 25 -3.12 -4.22 -27.08
N GLY A 26 -1.82 -3.96 -27.19
CA GLY A 26 -0.78 -4.55 -26.35
C GLY A 26 -0.48 -6.02 -26.69
N PRO A 27 0.38 -6.71 -25.91
CA PRO A 27 0.82 -8.06 -26.23
C PRO A 27 -0.31 -9.09 -26.01
N SER A 28 -0.38 -10.10 -26.88
CA SER A 28 -1.36 -11.19 -26.77
C SER A 28 -1.20 -11.95 -25.46
N ARG A 29 -2.33 -12.38 -24.86
CA ARG A 29 -2.34 -13.30 -23.71
C ARG A 29 -2.11 -14.76 -24.12
N GLY A 30 -1.75 -15.01 -25.37
CA GLY A 30 -1.50 -16.36 -25.88
C GLY A 30 -2.79 -17.17 -25.99
N LYS A 31 -2.78 -18.38 -25.46
CA LYS A 31 -3.89 -19.35 -25.58
C LYS A 31 -5.18 -18.93 -24.88
N ALA A 32 -5.12 -18.02 -23.93
CA ALA A 32 -6.28 -17.60 -23.13
C ALA A 32 -7.22 -16.60 -23.86
N GLY A 33 -6.88 -16.18 -25.08
CA GLY A 33 -7.60 -15.13 -25.77
C GLY A 33 -7.40 -13.74 -25.13
N GLY A 34 -7.52 -12.68 -25.95
CA GLY A 34 -7.37 -11.30 -25.51
C GLY A 34 -5.92 -10.81 -25.39
N TYR A 35 -5.77 -9.56 -24.97
CA TYR A 35 -4.50 -8.84 -24.94
C TYR A 35 -4.24 -8.23 -23.55
N LYS A 36 -2.98 -8.05 -23.19
CA LYS A 36 -2.60 -7.30 -21.98
C LYS A 36 -2.66 -5.80 -22.28
N ALA A 37 -2.99 -5.01 -21.27
CA ALA A 37 -2.87 -3.56 -21.38
C ALA A 37 -1.42 -3.21 -21.72
N PRO A 38 -1.17 -2.39 -22.75
CA PRO A 38 0.17 -2.03 -23.14
C PRO A 38 0.85 -1.15 -22.08
N ASP A 39 2.16 -1.32 -21.95
CA ASP A 39 3.03 -0.68 -20.95
C ASP A 39 3.37 0.76 -21.34
N PHE A 40 2.37 1.63 -21.37
CA PHE A 40 2.56 3.07 -21.50
C PHE A 40 1.55 3.83 -20.66
N THR A 41 1.95 5.03 -20.21
CA THR A 41 1.11 5.86 -19.35
C THR A 41 -0.20 6.26 -20.05
N VAL A 42 -1.23 6.55 -19.27
CA VAL A 42 -2.53 7.05 -19.78
C VAL A 42 -2.33 8.28 -20.68
N TRP A 43 -1.35 9.12 -20.36
CA TRP A 43 -0.99 10.28 -21.17
C TRP A 43 -0.54 9.89 -22.58
N VAL A 44 0.37 8.91 -22.68
CA VAL A 44 0.88 8.41 -23.97
C VAL A 44 -0.25 7.75 -24.77
N ARG A 45 -1.11 6.98 -24.10
CA ARG A 45 -2.29 6.34 -24.72
C ARG A 45 -3.19 7.36 -25.42
N ASN A 46 -3.59 8.40 -24.70
CA ASN A 46 -4.47 9.45 -25.23
C ASN A 46 -3.88 10.15 -26.45
N ARG A 47 -2.56 10.35 -26.47
CA ARG A 47 -1.88 10.93 -27.64
C ARG A 47 -1.90 9.97 -28.84
N ILE A 48 -1.60 8.68 -28.64
CA ILE A 48 -1.64 7.69 -29.73
C ILE A 48 -3.04 7.57 -30.32
N GLU A 49 -4.08 7.55 -29.47
CA GLU A 49 -5.48 7.52 -29.89
C GLU A 49 -5.86 8.75 -30.71
N GLY A 50 -5.42 9.94 -30.28
CA GLY A 50 -5.59 11.15 -31.07
C GLY A 50 -4.92 11.08 -32.44
N ILE A 51 -3.67 10.57 -32.51
CA ILE A 51 -2.95 10.45 -33.77
C ILE A 51 -3.66 9.41 -34.66
N ARG A 52 -4.28 8.37 -34.10
CA ARG A 52 -5.11 7.40 -34.85
C ARG A 52 -6.37 8.07 -35.41
N ALA A 53 -7.12 8.81 -34.58
CA ALA A 53 -8.32 9.53 -34.99
C ALA A 53 -8.03 10.56 -36.08
N HIS A 54 -6.95 11.34 -35.91
CA HIS A 54 -6.51 12.32 -36.90
C HIS A 54 -6.23 11.65 -38.26
N LEU A 55 -5.43 10.58 -38.29
CA LEU A 55 -5.12 9.91 -39.55
C LEU A 55 -6.35 9.27 -40.19
N ALA A 56 -7.24 8.66 -39.40
CA ALA A 56 -8.49 8.10 -39.88
C ALA A 56 -9.38 9.15 -40.56
N LEU A 57 -9.50 10.34 -39.95
CA LEU A 57 -10.23 11.48 -40.54
C LEU A 57 -9.55 12.02 -41.81
N TYR A 58 -8.22 11.99 -41.87
CA TYR A 58 -7.48 12.46 -43.04
C TYR A 58 -7.60 11.52 -44.25
N THR A 59 -7.61 10.20 -44.02
CA THR A 59 -7.59 9.19 -45.09
C THR A 59 -8.96 8.67 -45.50
N ASN A 60 -9.97 8.74 -44.63
CA ASN A 60 -11.29 8.19 -44.94
C ASN A 60 -12.01 9.09 -45.96
N PRO A 61 -12.37 8.60 -47.16
CA PRO A 61 -13.11 9.38 -48.16
C PRO A 61 -14.47 9.89 -47.65
N ASN A 62 -15.07 9.19 -46.69
CA ASN A 62 -16.34 9.57 -46.08
C ASN A 62 -16.18 10.63 -44.97
N SER A 63 -14.95 11.06 -44.66
CA SER A 63 -14.72 12.15 -43.70
C SER A 63 -14.95 13.50 -44.35
N THR A 64 -15.65 14.39 -43.65
CA THR A 64 -15.78 15.81 -44.02
C THR A 64 -14.44 16.55 -44.10
N THR A 65 -13.40 16.01 -43.45
CA THR A 65 -12.04 16.56 -43.46
C THR A 65 -11.08 15.77 -44.35
N TYR A 66 -11.58 14.92 -45.24
CA TYR A 66 -10.76 14.13 -46.14
C TYR A 66 -9.69 14.98 -46.84
N ARG A 67 -8.43 14.53 -46.77
CA ARG A 67 -7.24 15.23 -47.29
C ARG A 67 -6.95 16.63 -46.72
N ARG A 68 -7.66 17.07 -45.68
CA ARG A 68 -7.45 18.36 -45.01
C ARG A 68 -6.70 18.18 -43.68
N TRP A 69 -5.38 18.01 -43.75
CA TRP A 69 -4.51 17.66 -42.60
C TRP A 69 -4.78 18.49 -41.33
N ALA A 70 -4.80 19.83 -41.45
CA ALA A 70 -5.02 20.69 -40.29
C ALA A 70 -6.45 20.55 -39.73
N GLU A 71 -7.47 20.46 -40.59
CA GLU A 71 -8.87 20.29 -40.16
C GLU A 71 -9.12 18.91 -39.55
N SER A 72 -8.54 17.85 -40.12
CA SER A 72 -8.62 16.50 -39.55
C SER A 72 -8.00 16.43 -38.15
N ALA A 73 -6.88 17.12 -37.94
CA ALA A 73 -6.24 17.20 -36.63
C ALA A 73 -7.09 17.99 -35.62
N ARG A 74 -7.67 19.11 -36.07
CA ARG A 74 -8.56 19.96 -35.28
C ARG A 74 -9.81 19.19 -34.84
N GLN A 75 -10.46 18.49 -35.77
CA GLN A 75 -11.62 17.65 -35.50
C GLN A 75 -11.29 16.49 -34.56
N ALA A 76 -10.15 15.83 -34.74
CA ALA A 76 -9.71 14.78 -33.82
C ALA A 76 -9.46 15.32 -32.40
N ALA A 77 -8.88 16.52 -32.26
CA ALA A 77 -8.67 17.15 -30.96
C ALA A 77 -9.99 17.49 -30.26
N ILE A 78 -10.96 18.05 -31.00
CA ILE A 78 -12.31 18.36 -30.48
C ILE A 78 -13.03 17.08 -30.04
N ALA A 79 -12.97 16.02 -30.85
CA ALA A 79 -13.58 14.73 -30.52
C ALA A 79 -13.02 14.08 -29.24
N MET A 80 -11.79 14.43 -28.86
CA MET A 80 -11.17 14.01 -27.59
C MET A 80 -11.47 14.96 -26.42
N GLY A 81 -12.37 15.93 -26.59
CA GLY A 81 -12.68 16.94 -25.57
C GLY A 81 -11.52 17.90 -25.29
N ARG A 82 -10.66 18.16 -26.29
CA ARG A 82 -9.50 19.05 -26.17
C ARG A 82 -9.66 20.29 -27.06
N ASP A 83 -8.88 21.32 -26.77
CA ASP A 83 -8.85 22.53 -27.59
C ASP A 83 -8.48 22.22 -29.05
N GLY A 84 -9.36 22.59 -29.99
CA GLY A 84 -9.19 22.24 -31.39
C GLY A 84 -7.94 22.88 -32.01
N GLU A 85 -7.61 24.10 -31.61
CA GLU A 85 -6.60 24.90 -32.30
C GLU A 85 -5.17 24.55 -31.85
N HIS A 86 -4.87 24.71 -30.56
CA HIS A 86 -3.58 24.39 -29.99
C HIS A 86 -3.34 22.88 -29.98
N CYS A 87 -4.29 22.08 -29.46
CA CYS A 87 -4.09 20.62 -29.43
C CYS A 87 -4.14 20.02 -30.83
N GLY A 88 -4.90 20.60 -31.77
CA GLY A 88 -4.90 20.18 -33.18
C GLY A 88 -3.55 20.40 -33.85
N ARG A 89 -2.89 21.55 -33.62
CA ARG A 89 -1.52 21.81 -34.13
C ARG A 89 -0.51 20.81 -33.55
N ILE A 90 -0.56 20.56 -32.24
CA ILE A 90 0.30 19.56 -31.59
C ILE A 90 0.05 18.18 -32.19
N LEU A 91 -1.21 17.79 -32.36
CA LEU A 91 -1.59 16.49 -32.91
C LEU A 91 -1.12 16.32 -34.36
N ALA A 92 -1.21 17.38 -35.17
CA ALA A 92 -0.70 17.40 -36.53
C ALA A 92 0.82 17.23 -36.57
N SER A 93 1.56 17.84 -35.64
CA SER A 93 3.01 17.68 -35.51
C SER A 93 3.39 16.27 -35.07
N LEU A 94 2.74 15.75 -34.03
CA LEU A 94 2.93 14.39 -33.53
C LEU A 94 2.64 13.33 -34.61
N SER A 95 1.59 13.52 -35.42
CA SER A 95 1.31 12.65 -36.56
C SER A 95 2.43 12.65 -37.60
N ARG A 96 3.08 13.79 -37.88
CA ARG A 96 4.22 13.84 -38.80
C ARG A 96 5.45 13.15 -38.23
N ALA A 97 5.77 13.41 -36.95
CA ALA A 97 6.87 12.76 -36.26
C ALA A 97 6.70 11.23 -36.29
N TYR A 98 5.48 10.76 -36.02
CA TYR A 98 5.15 9.34 -36.05
C TYR A 98 5.20 8.70 -37.44
N ILE A 99 4.79 9.43 -38.49
CA ILE A 99 4.93 8.97 -39.88
C ILE A 99 6.42 8.79 -40.23
N LYS A 100 7.27 9.69 -39.74
CA LYS A 100 8.72 9.66 -39.99
C LYS A 100 9.41 8.54 -39.23
N ASP A 101 9.06 8.33 -37.95
CA ASP A 101 9.58 7.25 -37.12
C ASP A 101 8.46 6.63 -36.28
N ARG A 102 8.16 5.37 -36.57
CA ARG A 102 7.08 4.60 -35.92
C ARG A 102 7.40 4.19 -34.48
N LYS A 103 8.67 4.31 -34.06
CA LYS A 103 9.13 4.00 -32.70
C LYS A 103 9.06 5.20 -31.75
N VAL A 104 8.91 6.42 -32.28
CA VAL A 104 8.84 7.63 -31.46
C VAL A 104 7.44 7.74 -30.85
N LEU A 105 7.34 7.38 -29.57
CA LEU A 105 6.15 7.63 -28.76
C LEU A 105 6.19 9.07 -28.22
N PRO A 106 5.03 9.76 -28.10
CA PRO A 106 4.97 11.05 -27.42
C PRO A 106 5.53 10.92 -26.00
N ILE A 107 6.56 11.69 -25.68
CA ILE A 107 7.13 11.72 -24.32
C ILE A 107 6.21 12.56 -23.44
N ASN A 108 5.83 12.03 -22.28
CA ASN A 108 5.03 12.78 -21.31
C ASN A 108 5.91 13.86 -20.67
N PRO A 109 5.65 15.16 -20.88
CA PRO A 109 6.42 16.23 -20.25
C PRO A 109 6.07 16.42 -18.76
N TYR A 110 5.00 15.77 -18.28
CA TYR A 110 4.54 15.84 -16.91
C TYR A 110 5.05 14.65 -16.09
N GLY A 111 5.60 14.93 -14.90
CA GLY A 111 6.09 13.90 -13.98
C GLY A 111 7.63 13.80 -13.88
N GLY A 112 8.38 14.49 -14.72
CA GLY A 112 9.85 14.57 -14.61
C GLY A 112 10.38 15.56 -13.56
N TRP A 113 9.49 16.25 -12.83
CA TRP A 113 9.81 17.35 -11.91
C TRP A 113 9.98 16.91 -10.46
N LYS A 114 10.16 15.62 -10.20
CA LYS A 114 10.33 15.06 -8.85
C LYS A 114 11.51 14.12 -8.82
N GLU A 115 12.68 14.66 -9.11
CA GLU A 115 13.90 13.95 -8.81
C GLU A 115 14.06 13.93 -7.29
N SER A 116 14.13 12.73 -6.71
CA SER A 116 14.37 12.52 -5.30
C SER A 116 15.76 13.09 -4.97
N MET A 117 15.97 13.60 -3.74
CA MET A 117 17.33 13.98 -3.31
C MET A 117 18.27 12.76 -3.29
N LEU A 118 17.71 11.55 -3.27
CA LEU A 118 18.45 10.30 -3.44
C LEU A 118 19.08 10.13 -4.84
N ALA A 119 18.81 11.02 -5.79
CA ALA A 119 19.57 11.09 -7.04
C ALA A 119 21.03 11.53 -6.81
N ASP A 120 21.30 12.24 -5.71
CA ASP A 120 22.65 12.41 -5.21
C ASP A 120 23.13 11.10 -4.57
N GLU A 121 23.99 10.39 -5.30
CA GLU A 121 24.59 9.12 -4.85
C GLU A 121 25.41 9.29 -3.56
N GLU A 122 26.00 10.46 -3.31
CA GLU A 122 26.74 10.69 -2.07
C GLU A 122 25.79 10.73 -0.87
N LEU A 123 24.69 11.49 -0.97
CA LEU A 123 23.64 11.54 0.04
C LEU A 123 23.03 10.15 0.26
N ALA A 124 22.74 9.43 -0.82
CA ALA A 124 22.19 8.08 -0.74
C ALA A 124 23.12 7.12 0.00
N ASN A 125 24.43 7.21 -0.24
CA ASN A 125 25.43 6.39 0.45
C ASN A 125 25.58 6.75 1.94
N GLU A 126 25.53 8.03 2.30
CA GLU A 126 25.54 8.45 3.70
C GLU A 126 24.30 7.97 4.46
N ILE A 127 23.12 8.09 3.85
CA ILE A 127 21.89 7.55 4.42
C ILE A 127 22.01 6.03 4.58
N ARG A 128 22.55 5.30 3.59
CA ARG A 128 22.75 3.84 3.71
C ARG A 128 23.67 3.50 4.88
N LYS A 129 24.78 4.22 5.04
CA LYS A 129 25.73 4.02 6.15
C LYS A 129 25.06 4.29 7.50
N TYR A 130 24.34 5.39 7.63
CA TYR A 130 23.58 5.71 8.85
C TYR A 130 22.52 4.64 9.19
N LEU A 131 21.79 4.16 8.19
CA LEU A 131 20.80 3.09 8.39
C LEU A 131 21.45 1.77 8.80
N GLN A 132 22.65 1.45 8.30
CA GLN A 132 23.44 0.29 8.73
C GLN A 132 23.86 0.41 10.19
N GLU A 133 24.31 1.58 10.63
CA GLU A 133 24.68 1.85 12.03
C GLU A 133 23.49 1.67 12.99
N LEU A 134 22.27 2.01 12.55
CA LEU A 134 21.05 1.86 13.36
C LEU A 134 20.57 0.40 13.51
N GLY A 135 20.95 -0.50 12.60
CA GLY A 135 20.56 -1.91 12.62
C GLY A 135 19.03 -2.11 12.69
N LYS A 136 18.53 -2.66 13.81
CA LYS A 136 17.09 -2.94 14.01
C LYS A 136 16.28 -1.72 14.47
N PHE A 137 16.93 -0.61 14.81
CA PHE A 137 16.28 0.56 15.39
C PHE A 137 15.99 1.67 14.38
N ILE A 138 15.86 1.30 13.10
CA ILE A 138 15.53 2.22 12.02
C ILE A 138 14.09 2.72 12.22
N THR A 139 13.93 4.05 12.20
CA THR A 139 12.63 4.72 12.15
C THR A 139 12.70 5.85 11.13
N ALA A 140 11.56 6.22 10.54
CA ALA A 140 11.50 7.37 9.65
C ALA A 140 11.86 8.68 10.37
N GLU A 141 11.52 8.80 11.65
CA GLU A 141 11.87 9.95 12.51
C GLU A 141 13.39 10.12 12.63
N LYS A 142 14.12 9.03 12.88
CA LYS A 142 15.59 9.07 12.96
C LYS A 142 16.25 9.48 11.65
N LEU A 143 15.63 9.14 10.51
CA LEU A 143 16.11 9.59 9.21
C LEU A 143 15.84 11.08 9.01
N VAL A 144 14.67 11.57 9.43
CA VAL A 144 14.35 13.00 9.43
C VAL A 144 15.33 13.78 10.31
N GLU A 145 15.66 13.28 11.50
CA GLU A 145 16.63 13.91 12.41
C GLU A 145 18.04 13.90 11.85
N PHE A 146 18.47 12.82 11.21
CA PHE A 146 19.78 12.72 10.57
C PHE A 146 19.94 13.73 9.44
N LEU A 147 18.95 13.84 8.56
CA LEU A 147 18.96 14.77 7.44
C LEU A 147 18.74 16.24 7.86
N ALA A 148 18.34 16.48 9.11
CA ALA A 148 18.18 17.80 9.69
C ALA A 148 19.42 18.30 10.44
N ARG A 149 20.52 17.53 10.45
CA ARG A 149 21.78 17.98 11.06
C ARG A 149 22.45 19.01 10.15
N GLU A 150 23.01 20.05 10.76
CA GLU A 150 23.59 21.19 10.02
C GLU A 150 24.72 20.76 9.08
N ASP A 151 25.55 19.80 9.48
CA ASP A 151 26.64 19.25 8.67
C ASP A 151 26.13 18.57 7.39
N ILE A 152 25.07 17.76 7.50
CA ILE A 152 24.45 17.07 6.36
C ILE A 152 23.68 18.04 5.47
N MET A 153 22.99 19.01 6.08
CA MET A 153 22.22 20.02 5.36
C MET A 153 23.13 20.93 4.54
N GLU A 154 24.23 21.40 5.12
CA GLU A 154 25.22 22.23 4.41
C GLU A 154 25.93 21.44 3.31
N LYS A 155 26.32 20.19 3.58
CA LYS A 155 27.01 19.33 2.62
C LYS A 155 26.18 19.03 1.36
N HIS A 156 24.90 18.75 1.53
CA HIS A 156 24.01 18.35 0.42
C HIS A 156 23.03 19.45 -0.03
N GLY A 157 23.21 20.70 0.44
CA GLY A 157 22.36 21.83 0.05
C GLY A 157 20.90 21.67 0.44
N ILE A 158 20.62 21.05 1.59
CA ILE A 158 19.26 20.82 2.09
C ILE A 158 18.78 22.10 2.77
N GLU A 159 17.84 22.82 2.17
CA GLU A 159 17.34 24.08 2.74
C GLU A 159 16.33 23.88 3.88
N THR A 160 15.58 22.77 3.85
CA THR A 160 14.47 22.54 4.77
C THR A 160 14.43 21.12 5.29
N LYS A 161 14.00 20.98 6.55
CA LYS A 161 13.77 19.68 7.16
C LYS A 161 12.73 18.89 6.38
N ILE A 162 13.10 17.69 5.95
CA ILE A 162 12.20 16.82 5.21
C ILE A 162 11.02 16.36 6.09
N SER A 163 9.88 16.14 5.44
CA SER A 163 8.70 15.59 6.11
C SER A 163 8.86 14.10 6.44
N LEU A 164 8.08 13.62 7.41
CA LEU A 164 8.05 12.20 7.77
C LEU A 164 7.62 11.31 6.60
N SER A 165 6.73 11.79 5.73
CA SER A 165 6.30 11.05 4.53
C SER A 165 7.43 10.95 3.50
N THR A 166 8.21 12.01 3.31
CA THR A 166 9.42 12.00 2.47
C THR A 166 10.43 10.97 2.99
N ALA A 167 10.70 10.95 4.30
CA ALA A 167 11.61 9.97 4.90
C ALA A 167 11.13 8.52 4.71
N ARG A 168 9.83 8.27 4.83
CA ARG A 168 9.25 6.94 4.53
C ARG A 168 9.42 6.57 3.06
N ASN A 169 9.26 7.52 2.13
CA ASN A 169 9.50 7.29 0.72
C ASN A 169 10.97 6.96 0.43
N TYR A 170 11.91 7.67 1.08
CA TYR A 170 13.34 7.39 0.95
C TYR A 170 13.69 6.00 1.47
N LEU A 171 13.16 5.59 2.62
CA LEU A 171 13.34 4.21 3.10
C LEU A 171 12.82 3.19 2.08
N ASN A 172 11.67 3.44 1.46
CA ASN A 172 11.12 2.54 0.44
C ASN A 172 11.98 2.48 -0.83
N GLU A 173 12.48 3.64 -1.29
CA GLU A 173 13.34 3.79 -2.46
C GLU A 173 14.70 3.10 -2.25
N LEU A 174 15.28 3.23 -1.06
CA LEU A 174 16.50 2.55 -0.62
C LEU A 174 16.32 1.04 -0.36
N GLY A 175 15.10 0.50 -0.52
CA GLY A 175 14.83 -0.93 -0.42
C GLY A 175 14.37 -1.42 0.96
N TYR A 176 14.13 -0.54 1.92
CA TYR A 176 13.61 -0.92 3.24
C TYR A 176 12.10 -1.11 3.23
N ARG A 177 11.61 -2.03 4.05
CA ARG A 177 10.18 -2.31 4.24
C ARG A 177 9.85 -2.44 5.72
N PHE A 178 8.73 -1.86 6.13
CA PHE A 178 8.19 -2.00 7.48
C PHE A 178 7.17 -3.13 7.51
N ARG A 179 7.51 -4.27 8.12
CA ARG A 179 6.58 -5.39 8.33
C ARG A 179 6.93 -6.14 9.62
N VAL A 180 5.96 -6.90 10.12
CA VAL A 180 6.21 -7.99 11.08
C VAL A 180 7.02 -9.07 10.36
N GLU A 181 8.11 -9.52 10.96
CA GLU A 181 8.81 -10.72 10.51
C GLU A 181 7.84 -11.92 10.57
N LYS A 182 7.71 -12.68 9.47
CA LYS A 182 6.75 -13.79 9.42
C LYS A 182 7.13 -14.85 10.46
N LYS A 183 6.41 -14.90 11.57
CA LYS A 183 6.45 -16.05 12.48
C LYS A 183 5.76 -17.25 11.81
N GLY A 184 6.22 -18.46 12.12
CA GLY A 184 5.53 -19.69 11.72
C GLY A 184 4.11 -19.75 12.29
N GLN A 185 3.25 -20.54 11.65
CA GLN A 185 1.86 -20.73 12.06
C GLN A 185 1.80 -21.51 13.40
N TYR A 186 1.21 -20.92 14.43
CA TYR A 186 0.87 -21.62 15.67
C TYR A 186 -0.53 -22.23 15.50
N SER A 187 -0.64 -23.56 15.71
CA SER A 187 -1.93 -24.23 15.84
C SER A 187 -2.22 -24.32 17.33
N ASP A 188 -3.10 -23.45 17.79
CA ASP A 188 -3.61 -23.53 19.14
C ASP A 188 -4.64 -24.65 19.19
N GLY A 189 -4.43 -25.66 20.03
CA GLY A 189 -5.17 -26.93 20.02
C GLY A 189 -6.65 -26.82 20.35
N HIS A 190 -7.15 -25.60 20.61
CA HIS A 190 -8.53 -25.27 20.95
C HIS A 190 -9.58 -25.72 19.91
N GLU A 191 -9.18 -25.98 18.66
CA GLU A 191 -10.09 -26.45 17.60
C GLU A 191 -10.29 -27.97 17.57
N ARG A 192 -9.66 -28.74 18.47
CA ARG A 192 -9.90 -30.19 18.53
C ARG A 192 -11.35 -30.50 18.91
N GLU A 193 -11.92 -31.50 18.24
CA GLU A 193 -13.33 -31.90 18.40
C GLU A 193 -13.71 -32.22 19.85
N ASP A 194 -12.81 -32.84 20.63
CA ASP A 194 -13.05 -33.17 22.03
C ASP A 194 -13.08 -31.94 22.94
N ILE A 195 -12.23 -30.94 22.66
CA ILE A 195 -12.21 -29.66 23.38
C ILE A 195 -13.45 -28.83 23.04
N VAL A 196 -13.84 -28.79 21.77
CA VAL A 196 -15.06 -28.11 21.32
C VAL A 196 -16.30 -28.74 21.96
N TYR A 197 -16.41 -30.08 21.95
CA TYR A 197 -17.51 -30.79 22.60
C TYR A 197 -17.60 -30.46 24.09
N TYR A 198 -16.48 -30.51 24.82
CA TYR A 198 -16.49 -30.19 26.26
C TYR A 198 -16.87 -28.73 26.53
N ARG A 199 -16.35 -27.78 25.72
CA ARG A 199 -16.69 -26.36 25.83
C ARG A 199 -18.19 -26.15 25.66
N ASP A 200 -18.76 -26.70 24.58
CA ASP A 200 -20.12 -26.40 24.16
C ASP A 200 -21.18 -27.18 24.96
N GLU A 201 -20.92 -28.43 25.31
CA GLU A 201 -21.90 -29.30 25.97
C GLU A 201 -21.78 -29.32 27.51
N VAL A 202 -20.61 -28.98 28.07
CA VAL A 202 -20.37 -29.08 29.53
C VAL A 202 -20.10 -27.71 30.14
N TYR A 203 -19.07 -27.01 29.66
CA TYR A 203 -18.57 -25.80 30.30
C TYR A 203 -19.54 -24.62 30.15
N LEU A 204 -19.99 -24.32 28.92
CA LEU A 204 -20.89 -23.19 28.67
C LEU A 204 -22.26 -23.33 29.36
N PRO A 205 -22.93 -24.50 29.35
CA PRO A 205 -24.18 -24.70 30.09
C PRO A 205 -23.98 -24.55 31.61
N ALA A 206 -22.89 -25.07 32.17
CA ALA A 206 -22.58 -24.92 33.59
C ALA A 206 -22.33 -23.45 33.95
N LEU A 207 -21.53 -22.73 33.15
CA LEU A 207 -21.27 -21.31 33.34
C LEU A 207 -22.56 -20.48 33.26
N LYS A 208 -23.45 -20.80 32.32
CA LYS A 208 -24.75 -20.14 32.19
C LYS A 208 -25.60 -20.30 33.45
N GLY A 209 -25.63 -21.49 34.04
CA GLY A 209 -26.33 -21.74 35.31
C GLY A 209 -25.75 -20.96 36.50
N PHE A 210 -24.45 -20.65 36.50
CA PHE A 210 -23.85 -19.74 37.47
C PHE A 210 -24.20 -18.27 37.19
N GLN A 211 -24.18 -17.86 35.91
CA GLN A 211 -24.50 -16.51 35.48
C GLN A 211 -25.96 -16.11 35.72
N ASP A 212 -26.90 -17.06 35.63
CA ASP A 212 -28.32 -16.83 35.95
C ASP A 212 -28.55 -16.46 37.43
N ARG A 213 -27.54 -16.65 38.29
CA ARG A 213 -27.54 -16.26 39.70
C ARG A 213 -26.50 -15.20 40.04
N SER A 214 -25.77 -14.67 39.06
CA SER A 214 -24.84 -13.56 39.23
C SER A 214 -25.48 -12.24 38.81
N PHE A 215 -24.87 -11.11 39.17
CA PHE A 215 -25.33 -9.83 38.64
C PHE A 215 -24.98 -9.68 37.16
N VAL A 216 -25.85 -8.99 36.44
CA VAL A 216 -25.62 -8.52 35.08
C VAL A 216 -25.45 -7.02 35.16
N PHE A 217 -24.35 -6.51 34.62
CA PHE A 217 -24.01 -5.10 34.64
C PHE A 217 -24.24 -4.51 33.24
N GLU A 218 -24.91 -3.37 33.18
CA GLU A 218 -25.01 -2.58 31.95
C GLU A 218 -23.66 -1.87 31.66
N PRO A 219 -23.42 -1.40 30.42
CA PRO A 219 -22.20 -0.69 30.06
C PRO A 219 -21.90 0.57 30.88
N ASP A 220 -22.92 1.15 31.52
CA ASP A 220 -22.80 2.31 32.41
C ASP A 220 -22.44 1.93 33.87
N GLY A 221 -22.29 0.63 34.16
CA GLY A 221 -21.96 0.10 35.49
C GLY A 221 -23.18 -0.10 36.39
N SER A 222 -24.39 0.16 35.92
CA SER A 222 -25.61 -0.12 36.69
C SER A 222 -25.91 -1.62 36.75
N VAL A 223 -26.44 -2.07 37.89
CA VAL A 223 -26.76 -3.49 38.13
C VAL A 223 -28.18 -3.79 37.70
N ILE A 224 -28.34 -4.70 36.74
CA ILE A 224 -29.62 -5.35 36.48
C ILE A 224 -29.83 -6.36 37.61
N THR A 225 -30.62 -5.95 38.61
CA THR A 225 -30.91 -6.81 39.75
C THR A 225 -31.82 -7.95 39.33
N LEU A 226 -31.29 -9.18 39.32
CA LEU A 226 -32.12 -10.37 39.20
C LEU A 226 -32.85 -10.60 40.52
N SER A 227 -34.19 -10.64 40.47
CA SER A 227 -35.02 -11.06 41.60
C SER A 227 -34.84 -12.57 41.81
N LEU A 228 -33.90 -12.95 42.67
CA LEU A 228 -33.67 -14.35 43.00
C LEU A 228 -34.74 -14.83 43.99
N PRO A 229 -35.30 -16.05 43.82
CA PRO A 229 -36.21 -16.63 44.80
C PRO A 229 -35.56 -16.73 46.19
N ALA A 230 -36.36 -16.62 47.26
CA ALA A 230 -35.89 -16.49 48.65
C ALA A 230 -34.95 -17.62 49.16
N ARG A 231 -34.78 -18.72 48.42
CA ARG A 231 -33.88 -19.84 48.75
C ARG A 231 -32.62 -19.92 47.87
N VAL A 232 -32.46 -19.01 46.92
CA VAL A 232 -31.33 -19.00 45.99
C VAL A 232 -30.30 -17.98 46.44
N ARG A 233 -29.08 -18.46 46.74
CA ARG A 233 -27.94 -17.58 47.03
C ARG A 233 -27.38 -17.03 45.72
N ARG A 234 -27.04 -15.74 45.73
CA ARG A 234 -26.29 -15.09 44.66
C ARG A 234 -24.94 -15.78 44.47
N THR A 235 -24.55 -15.94 43.21
CA THR A 235 -23.24 -16.44 42.81
C THR A 235 -22.34 -15.26 42.44
N VAL A 236 -21.13 -15.23 42.99
CA VAL A 236 -20.06 -14.30 42.59
C VAL A 236 -19.06 -15.13 41.81
N ILE A 237 -18.77 -14.71 40.58
CA ILE A 237 -17.83 -15.43 39.71
C ILE A 237 -16.50 -14.68 39.77
N TRP A 238 -15.44 -15.44 40.07
CA TRP A 238 -14.06 -15.01 39.99
C TRP A 238 -13.42 -15.67 38.77
N TYR A 239 -12.97 -14.85 37.83
CA TYR A 239 -12.17 -15.30 36.69
C TYR A 239 -10.70 -15.23 37.09
N HIS A 240 -9.95 -16.27 36.74
CA HIS A 240 -8.51 -16.30 36.88
C HIS A 240 -7.91 -16.38 35.49
N ASP A 241 -6.89 -15.58 35.23
CA ASP A 241 -6.11 -15.69 34.00
C ASP A 241 -4.64 -15.45 34.30
N GLU A 242 -3.79 -16.04 33.46
CA GLU A 242 -2.34 -15.97 33.56
C GLU A 242 -1.78 -15.35 32.29
N SER A 243 -1.08 -14.22 32.44
CA SER A 243 -0.35 -13.59 31.34
C SER A 243 1.15 -13.75 31.55
N ILE A 244 1.81 -14.38 30.59
CA ILE A 244 3.27 -14.50 30.58
C ILE A 244 3.84 -13.42 29.68
N PHE A 245 4.69 -12.56 30.25
CA PHE A 245 5.48 -11.56 29.54
C PHE A 245 6.90 -12.06 29.40
N TYR A 246 7.44 -12.02 28.20
CA TYR A 246 8.80 -12.49 27.97
C TYR A 246 9.77 -11.33 27.84
N ALA A 247 11.00 -11.49 28.36
CA ALA A 247 12.06 -10.49 28.23
C ALA A 247 12.42 -10.19 26.75
N HIS A 248 12.01 -11.05 25.82
CA HIS A 248 12.17 -10.85 24.38
C HIS A 248 10.86 -10.53 23.65
N ASP A 249 9.78 -10.15 24.35
CA ASP A 249 8.63 -9.44 23.77
C ASP A 249 9.05 -8.06 23.29
N ARG A 250 9.78 -8.05 22.18
CA ARG A 250 10.32 -6.86 21.52
C ARG A 250 9.34 -6.35 20.47
N ARG A 251 9.58 -5.12 20.00
CA ARG A 251 8.98 -4.59 18.77
C ARG A 251 9.22 -5.57 17.61
N GLN A 252 8.19 -6.35 17.28
CA GLN A 252 8.21 -7.30 16.15
C GLN A 252 8.11 -6.58 14.80
N ASN A 253 7.72 -5.31 14.82
CA ASN A 253 7.67 -4.42 13.67
C ASN A 253 8.92 -3.55 13.62
N TYR A 254 9.72 -3.70 12.57
CA TYR A 254 10.87 -2.85 12.29
C TYR A 254 11.09 -2.72 10.79
N TRP A 255 11.87 -1.72 10.38
CA TRP A 255 12.30 -1.57 8.99
C TRP A 255 13.46 -2.54 8.73
N TYR A 256 13.32 -3.39 7.71
CA TYR A 256 14.41 -4.26 7.23
C TYR A 256 14.62 -4.05 5.73
N HIS A 257 15.85 -4.25 5.26
CA HIS A 257 16.16 -4.20 3.84
C HIS A 257 15.58 -5.43 3.13
N LYS A 258 14.93 -5.25 1.99
CA LYS A 258 14.25 -6.33 1.24
C LYS A 258 15.15 -7.51 0.89
N ASP A 259 16.44 -7.26 0.71
CA ASP A 259 17.46 -8.25 0.36
C ASP A 259 18.30 -8.69 1.59
N ALA A 260 17.91 -8.28 2.81
CA ALA A 260 18.62 -8.70 4.01
C ALA A 260 18.48 -10.21 4.23
N PRO A 261 19.57 -10.91 4.63
CA PRO A 261 19.47 -12.32 4.99
C PRO A 261 18.57 -12.48 6.21
N VAL A 262 17.81 -13.58 6.23
CA VAL A 262 17.01 -13.97 7.40
C VAL A 262 17.99 -14.18 8.55
N THR A 263 17.93 -13.31 9.55
CA THR A 263 18.82 -13.40 10.70
C THR A 263 18.28 -14.51 11.61
N PRO A 264 19.07 -15.54 11.94
CA PRO A 264 18.66 -16.54 12.90
C PRO A 264 18.31 -15.87 14.23
N TYR A 265 17.08 -16.08 14.71
CA TYR A 265 16.71 -15.65 16.05
C TYR A 265 17.16 -16.70 17.06
N ARG A 266 17.62 -16.25 18.24
CA ARG A 266 17.88 -17.19 19.34
C ARG A 266 16.56 -17.85 19.71
N LYS A 267 16.55 -19.18 19.74
CA LYS A 267 15.41 -19.95 20.23
C LYS A 267 15.20 -19.64 21.71
N GLY A 268 13.99 -19.25 22.07
CA GLY A 268 13.60 -18.91 23.45
C GLY A 268 13.18 -17.46 23.57
N GLU A 269 12.10 -17.23 24.32
CA GLU A 269 11.51 -15.90 24.52
C GLU A 269 12.22 -15.13 25.66
N GLY A 270 13.26 -15.72 26.26
CA GLY A 270 14.02 -15.14 27.36
C GLY A 270 13.41 -15.46 28.71
N VAL A 271 13.83 -14.73 29.75
CA VAL A 271 13.21 -14.85 31.09
C VAL A 271 11.76 -14.42 31.00
N SER A 272 10.85 -15.23 31.50
CA SER A 272 9.44 -14.90 31.61
C SER A 272 9.15 -14.21 32.94
N PHE A 273 8.22 -13.26 32.90
CA PHE A 273 7.54 -12.69 34.04
C PHE A 273 6.06 -13.06 33.92
N MET A 274 5.58 -13.87 34.84
CA MET A 274 4.19 -14.32 34.85
C MET A 274 3.40 -13.44 35.79
N VAL A 275 2.26 -12.94 35.31
CA VAL A 275 1.27 -12.23 36.11
C VAL A 275 0.02 -13.08 36.14
N ALA A 276 -0.42 -13.45 37.34
CA ALA A 276 -1.64 -14.20 37.57
C ALA A 276 -2.48 -13.43 38.57
N ASP A 277 -3.77 -13.23 38.27
CA ASP A 277 -4.67 -12.52 39.17
C ASP A 277 -6.12 -12.99 38.99
N TYR A 278 -6.95 -12.68 39.99
CA TYR A 278 -8.38 -12.98 39.99
C TYR A 278 -9.18 -11.69 39.83
N PHE A 279 -10.17 -11.72 38.94
CA PHE A 279 -11.08 -10.61 38.70
C PHE A 279 -12.55 -11.05 38.85
N SER A 280 -13.33 -10.22 39.53
CA SER A 280 -14.78 -10.33 39.56
C SER A 280 -15.41 -9.01 39.14
N ALA A 281 -16.48 -9.07 38.35
CA ALA A 281 -17.25 -7.87 38.00
C ALA A 281 -17.81 -7.17 39.26
N ASP A 282 -18.06 -7.93 40.32
CA ASP A 282 -18.68 -7.44 41.55
C ASP A 282 -17.71 -6.67 42.46
N PHE A 283 -16.43 -7.04 42.46
CA PHE A 283 -15.42 -6.55 43.41
C PHE A 283 -14.13 -6.04 42.76
N GLY A 284 -14.03 -6.13 41.44
CA GLY A 284 -12.81 -5.85 40.71
C GLY A 284 -11.74 -6.91 40.95
N TRP A 285 -10.49 -6.46 41.02
CA TRP A 285 -9.33 -7.30 41.32
C TRP A 285 -9.38 -7.82 42.76
N LEU A 286 -9.04 -9.10 42.95
CA LEU A 286 -9.01 -9.72 44.27
C LEU A 286 -7.89 -9.09 45.12
N ARG A 287 -8.26 -8.58 46.30
CA ARG A 287 -7.35 -7.94 47.24
C ARG A 287 -7.44 -8.58 48.62
N THR A 288 -6.35 -8.50 49.38
CA THR A 288 -6.31 -8.89 50.79
C THR A 288 -7.08 -7.87 51.64
N GLN A 289 -7.32 -8.19 52.92
CA GLN A 289 -8.02 -7.27 53.84
C GLN A 289 -7.32 -5.92 54.00
N ASP A 290 -6.00 -5.88 53.77
CA ASP A 290 -5.17 -4.67 53.84
C ASP A 290 -5.17 -3.86 52.53
N GLY A 291 -5.86 -4.31 51.49
CA GLY A 291 -5.98 -3.64 50.19
C GLY A 291 -4.85 -3.96 49.21
N GLU A 292 -3.90 -4.80 49.59
CA GLU A 292 -2.84 -5.28 48.70
C GLU A 292 -3.37 -6.33 47.70
N PRO A 293 -2.80 -6.45 46.49
CA PRO A 293 -3.17 -7.50 45.55
C PRO A 293 -3.06 -8.90 46.20
N ALA A 294 -4.01 -9.78 45.90
CA ALA A 294 -3.93 -11.17 46.36
C ALA A 294 -2.85 -11.99 45.60
N ALA A 295 -2.38 -11.46 44.47
CA ALA A 295 -1.25 -11.99 43.71
C ALA A 295 0.06 -11.84 44.49
N ARG A 296 0.91 -12.87 44.46
CA ARG A 296 2.29 -12.85 44.95
C ARG A 296 3.27 -12.60 43.82
#